data_AF-A0A1M5LFX1-F1
#
_entry.id   AF-A0A1M5LFX1-F1
#
_cell.length_a   1.000
_cell.length_b   1.000
_cell.length_c   1.000
_cell.angle_alpha   90.00
_cell.angle_beta   90.00
_cell.angle_gamma   90.00
#
_symmetry.space_group_name_H-M   'P 1'
#
loop_
_entity.id
_entity.type
_entity.pdbx_description
1 polymer ?
#
loop_
_entity_poly.entity_id
_entity_poly.type
_entity_poly.pdbx_seq_one_letter_code
_entity_poly.pdbx_strand_id
1 'polypeptide(L)' 'MTELSLTFTEQQAFVISTIIGATSVAQLKEKIYTINVSLSDEIIAEIIKVHAIIPDRSP' A
#
# COMPACT_ATOMS: atom_id res chain seq x y z
N MET A 1 6.37 1.48 7.39
CA MET A 1 4.97 0.95 7.47
C MET A 1 4.10 1.51 6.35
N THR A 2 4.21 2.81 6.02
CA THR A 2 3.45 3.42 4.91
C THR A 2 3.70 2.77 3.55
N GLU A 3 4.93 2.32 3.30
CA GLU A 3 5.30 1.73 2.00
C GLU A 3 4.50 0.47 1.66
N LEU A 4 4.25 -0.42 2.62
CA LEU A 4 3.51 -1.67 2.37
C LEU A 4 2.04 -1.39 1.99
N SER A 5 1.39 -0.47 2.71
CA SER A 5 0.01 -0.07 2.42
C SER A 5 -0.11 0.65 1.08
N LEU A 6 0.87 1.50 0.76
CA LEU A 6 0.90 2.27 -0.49
C LEU A 6 1.14 1.34 -1.69
N THR A 7 2.16 0.47 -1.60
CA THR A 7 2.47 -0.53 -2.63
C THR A 7 1.29 -1.48 -2.87
N PHE A 8 0.65 -1.97 -1.80
CA PHE A 8 -0.53 -2.84 -1.92
C PHE A 8 -1.69 -2.16 -2.68
N THR A 9 -1.90 -0.86 -2.45
CA THR A 9 -2.96 -0.08 -3.09
C THR A 9 -2.62 0.22 -4.54
N GLU A 10 -1.38 0.61 -4.83
CA GLU A 10 -0.89 0.93 -6.18
C GLU A 10 -0.91 -0.28 -7.13
N GLN A 11 -0.79 -1.49 -6.60
CA GLN A 11 -0.82 -2.73 -7.37
C GLN A 11 -2.23 -3.19 -7.75
N GLN A 12 -3.29 -2.56 -7.23
CA GLN A 12 -4.66 -2.94 -7.56
C GLN A 12 -4.99 -2.53 -8.99
N ALA A 13 -5.57 -3.45 -9.78
CA ALA A 13 -5.79 -3.25 -11.21
C ALA A 13 -6.71 -2.05 -11.56
N PHE A 14 -7.49 -1.55 -10.60
CA PHE A 14 -8.40 -0.42 -10.77
C PHE A 14 -7.81 0.93 -10.31
N VAL A 15 -6.59 0.95 -9.78
CA VAL A 15 -5.93 2.18 -9.33
C VAL A 15 -5.11 2.79 -10.46
N ILE A 16 -5.52 3.98 -10.91
CA ILE A 16 -4.84 4.72 -12.00
C ILE A 16 -3.76 5.65 -11.43
N SER A 17 -3.98 6.20 -10.24
CA SER A 17 -3.06 7.13 -9.58
C SER A 17 -3.32 7.17 -8.07
N THR A 18 -2.27 7.40 -7.27
CA THR A 18 -2.38 7.53 -5.81
C THR A 18 -2.13 8.97 -5.35
N ILE A 19 -2.99 9.48 -4.48
CA ILE A 19 -2.83 10.80 -3.88
C ILE A 19 -1.96 10.68 -2.61
N ILE A 20 -0.78 11.28 -2.63
CA ILE A 20 0.18 11.21 -1.52
C ILE A 20 0.10 12.47 -0.65
N GLY A 21 -0.38 12.32 0.59
CA GLY A 21 -0.24 13.35 1.63
C GLY A 21 1.12 13.27 2.34
N ALA A 22 1.88 14.36 2.39
CA ALA A 22 3.15 14.43 3.11
C ALA A 22 3.34 15.81 3.75
N THR A 23 3.85 15.86 4.98
CA THR A 23 4.18 17.13 5.67
C THR A 23 5.64 17.52 5.50
N SER A 24 6.45 16.66 4.87
CA SER A 24 7.87 16.90 4.60
C SER A 24 8.32 16.26 3.28
N VAL A 25 9.38 16.82 2.67
CA VAL A 25 9.95 16.32 1.41
C VAL A 25 10.57 14.93 1.57
N ALA A 26 11.12 14.61 2.74
CA ALA A 26 11.67 13.29 3.02
C ALA A 26 10.59 12.20 2.96
N GLN A 27 9.44 12.42 3.59
CA GLN A 27 8.30 11.50 3.52
C GLN A 27 7.76 11.36 2.10
N LEU A 28 7.70 12.46 1.35
CA LEU A 28 7.26 12.41 -0.04
C LEU A 28 8.18 11.55 -0.88
N LYS A 29 9.51 11.69 -0.72
CA LYS A 29 10.50 10.89 -1.45
C LYS A 29 10.41 9.41 -1.13
N GLU A 30 10.27 9.05 0.15
CA GLU A 30 10.07 7.67 0.59
C GLU A 30 8.81 7.08 -0.05
N LYS A 31 7.68 7.79 0.02
CA LYS A 31 6.40 7.33 -0.54
C LYS A 31 6.41 7.23 -2.07
N ILE A 32 7.12 8.10 -2.79
CA ILE A 32 7.21 7.99 -4.26
C ILE A 32 8.03 6.76 -4.67
N TYR A 33 8.98 6.32 -3.83
CA TYR A 33 9.85 5.19 -4.17
C TYR A 33 9.11 3.84 -4.19
N THR A 34 7.92 3.76 -3.58
CA THR A 34 7.10 2.53 -3.51
C THR A 34 6.67 2.03 -4.87
N ILE A 35 6.58 2.89 -5.89
CA ILE A 35 6.23 2.49 -7.25
C ILE A 35 7.22 1.48 -7.86
N ASN A 36 8.46 1.43 -7.34
CA ASN A 36 9.48 0.48 -7.79
C ASN A 36 9.52 -0.81 -6.95
N VAL A 37 8.71 -0.89 -5.90
CA VAL A 37 8.63 -2.02 -5.00
C VAL A 37 7.43 -2.87 -5.42
N SER A 38 7.62 -4.19 -5.47
CA SER A 38 6.50 -5.11 -5.65
C SER A 38 6.36 -6.02 -4.44
N LEU A 39 5.14 -6.16 -3.93
CA LEU A 39 4.85 -7.19 -2.94
C LEU A 39 4.89 -8.57 -3.61
N SER A 40 5.38 -9.57 -2.89
CA SER A 40 5.32 -10.96 -3.32
C SER A 40 3.94 -11.55 -3.06
N ASP A 41 3.58 -12.56 -3.83
CA ASP A 41 2.29 -13.28 -3.67
C ASP A 41 2.11 -13.83 -2.25
N GLU A 42 3.20 -14.23 -1.59
CA GLU A 42 3.18 -14.70 -0.20
C GLU A 42 2.75 -13.59 0.77
N ILE A 43 3.31 -12.38 0.63
CA ILE A 43 2.94 -11.24 1.48
C ILE A 43 1.48 -10.82 1.22
N ILE A 44 1.06 -10.82 -0.05
CA ILE A 44 -0.33 -10.53 -0.42
C ILE A 44 -1.28 -11.55 0.22
N ALA A 45 -0.93 -12.84 0.20
CA ALA A 45 -1.74 -13.89 0.82
C ALA A 45 -1.88 -13.70 2.34
N GLU A 46 -0.81 -13.32 3.05
CA GLU A 46 -0.88 -13.02 4.48
C GLU A 46 -1.73 -11.78 4.79
N ILE A 47 -1.64 -10.72 3.97
CA ILE A 47 -2.51 -9.53 4.10
C ILE A 47 -3.98 -9.92 3.96
N ILE A 48 -4.31 -10.75 2.96
CA ILE A 48 -5.68 -11.23 2.72
C ILE A 48 -6.19 -12.08 3.90
N LYS A 49 -5.34 -12.96 4.47
CA LYS A 49 -5.72 -13.76 5.65
C LYS A 49 -6.06 -12.87 6.85
N VAL A 50 -5.24 -11.85 7.12
CA VAL A 50 -5.51 -10.90 8.22
C VAL A 50 -6.79 -10.10 7.96
N HIS A 51 -7.00 -9.63 6.73
CA HIS A 51 -8.22 -8.91 6.34
C HIS A 51 -9.48 -9.79 6.46
N ALA A 52 -9.40 -11.09 6.16
CA ALA A 52 -10.52 -12.02 6.32
C ALA A 52 -10.93 -12.24 7.79
N ILE A 53 -9.99 -12.10 8.74
CA ILE A 53 -10.26 -12.22 10.18
C ILE A 53 -10.87 -10.93 10.74
N ILE A 54 -10.47 -9.78 10.20
CA ILE A 54 -10.95 -8.45 10.61
C ILE A 54 -11.45 -7.70 9.37
N PRO A 55 -12.61 -8.09 8.83
CA PRO A 55 -13.16 -7.40 7.67
C PRO A 55 -13.59 -5.98 8.06
N ASP A 56 -13.31 -5.03 7.17
CA ASP A 56 -13.93 -3.70 7.11
C ASP A 56 -13.89 -2.88 8.43
N ARG A 57 -12.68 -2.77 9.02
CA ARG A 57 -12.50 -2.05 10.29
C ARG A 57 -12.64 -0.53 10.19
N SER A 58 -12.70 0.02 8.97
CA SER A 58 -12.91 1.44 8.70
C SER A 58 -13.62 1.60 7.36
N PRO A 59 -14.89 2.07 7.33
CA PRO A 59 -15.58 2.43 6.10
C PRO A 59 -15.03 3.71 5.46
#